data_AF-A0A931WK35-F1
#
_entry.id   AF-A0A931WK35-F1
#
_cell.length_a   1.000
_cell.length_b   1.000
_cell.length_c   1.000
_cell.angle_alpha   90.00
_cell.angle_beta   90.00
_cell.angle_gamma   90.00
#
_symmetry.space_group_name_H-M   'P 1'
#
loop_
_entity.id
_entity.type
_entity.pdbx_description
1 polymer ?
#
loop_
_entity_poly.entity_id
_entity_poly.type
_entity_poly.pdbx_seq_one_letter_code
_entity_poly.pdbx_strand_id
1 'polypeptide(L)'
;IVGLKIVEKGEFREDVFKTLTEQCRDPQYVGLDLKAMVAGNNVCGRRYLGLVEKFGLKFVQAAGQKMIADSEEKARAKLRSMPDGTWISRAYFTSLDKKERKAFPLQIMCAMKKQGEELNLDFSGSSPQLANDTNSTLPSTLAHVAIALTNTFFWDVPWSDGKMRPVRIHVPEGSVLNCRFPAACGFAPWVGQVLVSAVCECIGKMLFAGERRQDINASWFSLWYAGGPGYLYGGHNREGIRTAQGIYDIHGGGLGATPARDGVNSGGHMNIPSGGISDVERVEMQYPFLYFTRNHNRDGSGYGKYRGGVGSYRIFTIYGSQDFSADYKPYGAIPQAGFGLFGGYPVGSGGMRAIFQTTPDFLGRLKKGGYLTDIDDIESKSWGKTYLPEESPERVSVPEFSLLADYVSGGGGYGDPLDRDPQAVARDLRTGVTSLEVARSIYGVIVDPSTFALDRAKTEERRREIREQRLKEGTYPASTAPQTGNGAGWKSILRIHEYLEIARNGKKTRYRCTRCGHLFCPPEENYKKYCLKRVVTLDQFALRPLPTRGPYLGHLQEYICPGCATLLQVDVYCPALGGEEDLWDIRINSPERT
;
A
#
# COMPACT_ATOMS: atom_id res chain seq x y z
N ILE A 1 23.96 -10.57 -12.36
CA ILE A 1 24.55 -11.64 -13.19
C ILE A 1 24.96 -12.78 -12.26
N VAL A 2 24.43 -13.98 -12.46
CA VAL A 2 24.64 -15.09 -11.51
C VAL A 2 26.07 -15.60 -11.62
N GLY A 3 26.76 -15.70 -10.48
CA GLY A 3 28.08 -16.35 -10.38
C GLY A 3 29.28 -15.56 -10.93
N LEU A 4 29.12 -14.28 -11.28
CA LEU A 4 30.22 -13.49 -11.86
C LEU A 4 31.15 -12.94 -10.76
N LYS A 5 32.43 -13.30 -10.81
CA LYS A 5 33.46 -12.80 -9.89
C LYS A 5 33.94 -11.41 -10.32
N ILE A 6 33.60 -10.38 -9.54
CA ILE A 6 33.93 -8.97 -9.84
C ILE A 6 35.21 -8.45 -9.16
N VAL A 7 35.65 -9.10 -8.08
CA VAL A 7 36.85 -8.75 -7.31
C VAL A 7 37.73 -9.99 -7.18
N GLU A 8 39.02 -9.82 -7.40
CA GLU A 8 40.04 -10.86 -7.26
C GLU A 8 41.26 -10.30 -6.55
N LYS A 9 41.72 -10.99 -5.49
CA LYS A 9 42.87 -10.58 -4.66
C LYS A 9 42.77 -9.15 -4.10
N GLY A 10 41.55 -8.69 -3.83
CA GLY A 10 41.28 -7.35 -3.29
C GLY A 10 41.11 -6.26 -4.36
N GLU A 11 41.35 -6.59 -5.63
CA GLU A 11 41.26 -5.65 -6.75
C GLU A 11 40.05 -5.94 -7.63
N PHE A 12 39.47 -4.90 -8.22
CA PHE A 12 38.43 -5.08 -9.23
C PHE A 12 39.01 -5.77 -10.46
N ARG A 13 38.28 -6.76 -10.97
CA ARG A 13 38.52 -7.26 -12.32
C ARG A 13 38.06 -6.21 -13.31
N GLU A 14 38.99 -5.41 -13.82
CA GLU A 14 38.71 -4.23 -14.64
C GLU A 14 37.87 -4.56 -15.90
N ASP A 15 38.17 -5.69 -16.54
CA ASP A 15 37.41 -6.23 -17.68
C ASP A 15 35.92 -6.43 -17.34
N VAL A 16 35.67 -7.03 -16.17
CA VAL A 16 34.32 -7.32 -15.67
C VAL A 16 33.63 -6.04 -15.19
N PHE A 17 34.33 -5.21 -14.40
CA PHE A 17 33.79 -3.97 -13.86
C PHE A 17 33.36 -3.04 -14.99
N LYS A 18 34.24 -2.81 -15.96
CA LYS A 18 33.94 -1.97 -17.12
C LYS A 18 32.81 -2.55 -17.98
N THR A 19 32.79 -3.87 -18.21
CA THR A 19 31.70 -4.51 -18.94
C THR A 19 30.34 -4.27 -18.27
N LEU A 20 30.27 -4.39 -16.94
CA LEU A 20 29.04 -4.12 -16.19
C LEU A 20 28.61 -2.66 -16.26
N THR A 21 29.54 -1.72 -16.06
CA THR A 21 29.22 -0.30 -16.03
C THR A 21 28.88 0.25 -17.40
N GLU A 22 29.62 -0.13 -18.46
CA GLU A 22 29.40 0.38 -19.83
C GLU A 22 28.14 -0.20 -20.49
N GLN A 23 27.59 -1.29 -19.95
CA GLN A 23 26.27 -1.81 -20.35
C GLN A 23 25.10 -1.09 -19.64
N CYS A 24 25.39 -0.13 -18.76
CA CYS A 24 24.41 0.66 -18.06
C CYS A 24 24.30 2.07 -18.66
N ARG A 25 23.12 2.68 -18.54
CA ARG A 25 22.88 4.06 -19.03
C ARG A 25 23.57 5.12 -18.18
N ASP A 26 23.79 4.81 -16.89
CA ASP A 26 24.48 5.65 -15.92
C ASP A 26 25.69 4.90 -15.32
N PRO A 27 26.81 4.80 -16.08
CA PRO A 27 27.96 3.98 -15.70
C PRO A 27 28.65 4.48 -14.42
N GLN A 28 28.66 5.80 -14.19
CA GLN A 28 29.32 6.39 -13.02
C GLN A 28 28.60 6.00 -11.74
N TYR A 29 27.27 6.12 -11.72
CA TYR A 29 26.46 5.80 -10.55
C TYR A 29 26.49 4.30 -10.24
N VAL A 30 26.30 3.44 -11.25
CA VAL A 30 26.40 1.98 -11.09
C VAL A 30 27.79 1.58 -10.61
N GLY A 31 28.85 2.21 -11.12
CA GLY A 31 30.22 1.99 -10.67
C GLY A 31 30.42 2.36 -9.20
N LEU A 32 29.81 3.45 -8.73
CA LEU A 32 29.84 3.84 -7.32
C LEU A 32 29.07 2.87 -6.43
N ASP A 33 27.90 2.39 -6.86
CA ASP A 33 27.12 1.38 -6.12
C ASP A 33 27.91 0.07 -5.94
N LEU A 34 28.56 -0.41 -7.00
CA LEU A 34 29.43 -1.60 -6.94
C LEU A 34 30.58 -1.40 -5.95
N LYS A 35 31.25 -0.25 -6.01
CA LYS A 35 32.34 0.10 -5.07
C LYS A 35 31.85 0.19 -3.63
N ALA A 36 30.69 0.80 -3.39
CA ALA A 36 30.09 0.92 -2.07
C ALA A 36 29.74 -0.45 -1.47
N MET A 37 29.14 -1.35 -2.26
CA MET A 37 28.84 -2.72 -1.82
C MET A 37 30.10 -3.51 -1.46
N VAL A 38 31.16 -3.42 -2.27
CA VAL A 38 32.46 -4.05 -1.98
C VAL A 38 33.09 -3.47 -0.72
N ALA A 39 33.08 -2.14 -0.55
CA ALA A 39 33.58 -1.48 0.64
C ALA A 39 32.84 -1.95 1.91
N GLY A 40 31.51 -2.07 1.84
CA GLY A 40 30.70 -2.62 2.93
C GLY A 40 31.09 -4.05 3.29
N ASN A 41 31.23 -4.94 2.29
CA ASN A 41 31.65 -6.32 2.49
C ASN A 41 33.06 -6.41 3.11
N ASN A 42 33.99 -5.55 2.69
CA ASN A 42 35.35 -5.51 3.25
C ASN A 42 35.34 -5.13 4.74
N VAL A 43 34.51 -4.17 5.14
CA VAL A 43 34.34 -3.78 6.55
C VAL A 43 33.72 -4.94 7.35
N CYS A 44 32.65 -5.54 6.83
CA CYS A 44 31.99 -6.68 7.47
C CYS A 44 32.95 -7.86 7.64
N GLY A 45 33.70 -8.23 6.59
CA GLY A 45 34.68 -9.31 6.63
C GLY A 45 35.78 -9.06 7.66
N ARG A 46 36.36 -7.86 7.69
CA ARG A 46 37.38 -7.49 8.69
C ARG A 46 36.85 -7.58 10.11
N ARG A 47 35.65 -7.05 10.38
CA ARG A 47 35.02 -7.10 11.70
C ARG A 47 34.70 -8.54 12.12
N TYR A 48 34.19 -9.36 11.21
CA TYR A 48 33.91 -10.76 11.47
C TYR A 48 35.19 -11.55 11.81
N LEU A 49 36.28 -11.35 11.06
CA LEU A 49 37.56 -11.98 11.35
C LEU A 49 38.14 -11.51 12.71
N GLY A 50 37.95 -10.24 13.07
CA GLY A 50 38.33 -9.75 14.40
C GLY A 50 37.55 -10.43 15.54
N LEU A 51 36.28 -10.80 15.33
CA LEU A 51 35.53 -11.63 16.30
C LEU A 51 36.13 -13.03 16.41
N VAL A 52 36.55 -13.62 15.30
CA VAL A 52 37.17 -14.96 15.27
C VAL A 52 38.53 -14.94 15.98
N GLU A 53 39.35 -13.91 15.76
CA GLU A 53 40.63 -13.74 16.46
C GLU A 53 40.43 -13.59 17.97
N LYS A 54 39.44 -12.80 18.39
CA LYS A 54 39.17 -12.52 19.80
C LYS A 54 38.54 -13.69 20.56
N PHE A 55 37.59 -14.39 19.95
CA PHE A 55 36.76 -15.39 20.65
C PHE A 55 36.98 -16.82 20.16
N GLY A 56 37.73 -17.03 19.07
CA GLY A 56 37.93 -18.32 18.43
C GLY A 56 36.78 -18.70 17.48
N LEU A 57 37.14 -19.40 16.39
CA LEU A 57 36.20 -19.77 15.32
C LEU A 57 35.01 -20.59 15.84
N LYS A 58 35.27 -21.59 16.69
CA LYS A 58 34.23 -22.48 17.24
C LYS A 58 33.16 -21.70 18.01
N PHE A 59 33.58 -20.72 18.81
CA PHE A 59 32.65 -19.89 19.56
C PHE A 59 31.78 -19.04 18.64
N VAL A 60 32.39 -18.34 17.67
CA VAL A 60 31.65 -17.47 16.73
C VAL A 60 30.62 -18.27 15.91
N GLN A 61 31.00 -19.47 15.44
CA GLN A 61 30.07 -20.36 14.73
C GLN A 61 28.93 -20.83 15.63
N ALA A 62 29.22 -21.27 16.86
CA ALA A 62 28.20 -21.70 17.81
C ALA A 62 27.26 -20.56 18.20
N ALA A 63 27.78 -19.35 18.40
CA ALA A 63 26.98 -18.15 18.67
C ALA A 63 26.03 -17.83 17.50
N GLY A 64 26.51 -17.90 16.25
CA GLY A 64 25.68 -17.73 15.07
C GLY A 64 24.54 -18.75 14.99
N GLN A 65 24.82 -20.03 15.24
CA GLN A 65 23.80 -21.07 15.26
C GLN A 65 22.78 -20.85 16.39
N LYS A 66 23.24 -20.47 17.59
CA LYS A 66 22.38 -20.15 18.73
C LYS A 66 21.47 -18.97 18.43
N MET A 67 21.96 -17.91 17.78
CA MET A 67 21.13 -16.76 17.37
C MET A 67 19.98 -17.17 16.43
N ILE A 68 20.25 -18.08 15.48
CA ILE A 68 19.22 -18.61 14.58
C ILE A 68 18.20 -19.47 15.34
N ALA A 69 18.67 -20.34 16.24
CA ALA A 69 17.80 -21.18 17.07
C ALA A 69 16.89 -20.33 17.99
N ASP A 70 17.46 -19.31 18.63
CA ASP A 70 16.70 -18.40 19.52
C ASP A 70 15.67 -17.58 18.75
N SER A 71 16.00 -17.20 17.53
CA SER A 71 15.05 -16.53 16.63
C SER A 71 13.88 -17.44 16.26
N GLU A 72 14.13 -18.72 15.99
CA GLU A 72 13.07 -19.69 15.73
C GLU A 72 12.18 -19.90 16.95
N GLU A 73 12.79 -20.14 18.12
CA GLU A 73 12.07 -20.37 19.37
C GLU A 73 11.15 -19.19 19.72
N LYS A 74 11.67 -17.96 19.62
CA LYS A 74 10.89 -16.73 19.85
C LYS A 74 9.76 -16.55 18.84
N ALA A 75 9.98 -16.87 17.56
CA ALA A 75 8.93 -16.81 16.55
C ALA A 75 7.81 -17.82 16.83
N ARG A 76 8.14 -19.07 17.17
CA ARG A 76 7.18 -20.11 17.56
C ARG A 76 6.40 -19.70 18.81
N ALA A 77 7.07 -19.14 19.82
CA ALA A 77 6.42 -18.62 21.02
C ALA A 77 5.41 -17.51 20.72
N LYS A 78 5.78 -16.57 19.83
CA LYS A 78 4.87 -15.50 19.40
C LYS A 78 3.65 -16.05 18.66
N LEU A 79 3.84 -17.03 17.77
CA LEU A 79 2.75 -17.74 17.10
C LEU A 79 1.81 -18.42 18.10
N ARG A 80 2.34 -19.15 19.11
CA ARG A 80 1.49 -19.78 20.14
C ARG A 80 0.57 -18.80 20.87
N SER A 81 0.99 -17.55 21.04
CA SER A 81 0.18 -16.51 21.70
C SER A 81 -0.99 -15.96 20.86
N MET A 82 -1.07 -16.31 19.57
CA MET A 82 -2.15 -15.88 18.67
C MET A 82 -3.30 -16.90 18.63
N PRO A 83 -4.52 -16.49 18.29
CA PRO A 83 -5.63 -17.43 18.12
C PRO A 83 -5.42 -18.31 16.90
N ASP A 84 -5.96 -19.53 16.93
CA ASP A 84 -6.03 -20.39 15.74
C ASP A 84 -7.16 -19.95 14.80
N GLY A 85 -6.84 -19.84 13.52
CA GLY A 85 -7.80 -19.33 12.54
C GLY A 85 -7.23 -19.21 11.14
N THR A 86 -8.07 -18.71 10.24
CA THR A 86 -7.73 -18.39 8.86
C THR A 86 -8.14 -16.94 8.59
N TRP A 87 -7.20 -16.15 8.09
CA TRP A 87 -7.41 -14.78 7.63
C TRP A 87 -7.12 -14.71 6.15
N ILE A 88 -8.02 -14.06 5.41
CA ILE A 88 -7.92 -13.98 3.95
C ILE A 88 -7.90 -12.50 3.53
N SER A 89 -6.98 -12.20 2.61
CA SER A 89 -6.87 -10.91 1.95
C SER A 89 -6.88 -11.09 0.43
N ARG A 90 -7.44 -10.09 -0.24
CA ARG A 90 -7.48 -9.96 -1.69
C ARG A 90 -7.01 -8.57 -2.08
N ALA A 91 -5.80 -8.47 -2.60
CA ALA A 91 -5.24 -7.22 -3.08
C ALA A 91 -5.31 -7.15 -4.61
N TYR A 92 -5.78 -6.02 -5.14
CA TYR A 92 -5.80 -5.75 -6.57
C TYR A 92 -4.72 -4.76 -6.97
N PHE A 93 -4.28 -4.86 -8.22
CA PHE A 93 -3.37 -3.91 -8.86
C PHE A 93 -3.56 -3.99 -10.38
N THR A 94 -2.89 -3.13 -11.13
CA THR A 94 -2.94 -3.18 -12.60
C THR A 94 -1.58 -3.42 -13.22
N SER A 95 -1.61 -3.95 -14.45
CA SER A 95 -0.48 -3.98 -15.37
C SER A 95 -0.91 -3.43 -16.73
N LEU A 96 0.05 -3.06 -17.58
CA LEU A 96 -0.17 -2.72 -18.98
C LEU A 96 -0.16 -4.00 -19.83
N ASP A 97 -1.21 -4.21 -20.62
CA ASP A 97 -1.19 -5.18 -21.71
C ASP A 97 -0.34 -4.63 -22.85
N LYS A 98 0.74 -5.34 -23.21
CA LYS A 98 1.65 -4.86 -24.26
C LYS A 98 1.06 -4.94 -25.67
N LYS A 99 0.06 -5.79 -25.91
CA LYS A 99 -0.59 -5.94 -27.22
C LYS A 99 -1.74 -4.94 -27.35
N GLU A 100 -2.61 -4.92 -26.36
CA GLU A 100 -3.81 -4.07 -26.36
C GLU A 100 -3.51 -2.62 -25.93
N ARG A 101 -2.33 -2.38 -25.37
CA ARG A 101 -1.85 -1.07 -24.90
C ARG A 101 -2.82 -0.41 -23.89
N LYS A 102 -3.48 -1.25 -23.08
CA LYS A 102 -4.47 -0.87 -22.07
C LYS A 102 -4.12 -1.46 -20.71
N ALA A 103 -4.46 -0.74 -19.65
CA ALA A 103 -4.33 -1.26 -18.30
C ALA A 103 -5.37 -2.36 -18.05
N PHE A 104 -4.96 -3.46 -17.41
CA PHE A 104 -5.85 -4.54 -17.00
C PHE A 104 -5.59 -4.93 -15.54
N PRO A 105 -6.60 -5.46 -14.82
CA PRO A 105 -6.49 -5.75 -13.41
C PRO A 105 -5.81 -7.10 -13.16
N LEU A 106 -5.16 -7.21 -12.01
CA LEU A 106 -4.52 -8.40 -11.46
C LEU A 106 -4.89 -8.51 -9.98
N GLN A 107 -4.75 -9.71 -9.42
CA GLN A 107 -4.95 -9.95 -7.99
C GLN A 107 -3.85 -10.78 -7.36
N ILE A 108 -3.59 -10.52 -6.09
CA ILE A 108 -2.89 -11.40 -5.16
C ILE A 108 -3.87 -11.80 -4.07
N MET A 109 -4.04 -13.11 -3.90
CA MET A 109 -4.84 -13.71 -2.83
C MET A 109 -3.90 -14.28 -1.78
N CYS A 110 -4.12 -13.94 -0.51
CA CYS A 110 -3.37 -14.52 0.60
C CYS A 110 -4.36 -15.18 1.57
N ALA A 111 -4.35 -16.51 1.65
CA ALA A 111 -5.02 -17.25 2.71
C ALA A 111 -3.98 -17.63 3.78
N MET A 112 -4.05 -16.96 4.94
CA MET A 112 -3.14 -17.14 6.06
C MET A 112 -3.81 -17.97 7.15
N LYS A 113 -3.28 -19.16 7.43
CA LYS A 113 -3.79 -20.08 8.45
C LYS A 113 -2.78 -20.23 9.58
N LYS A 114 -3.17 -19.83 10.79
CA LYS A 114 -2.39 -20.03 12.03
C LYS A 114 -2.92 -21.25 12.76
N GLN A 115 -2.03 -22.21 13.05
CA GLN A 115 -2.35 -23.38 13.89
C GLN A 115 -1.21 -23.67 14.86
N GLY A 116 -1.50 -23.61 16.16
CA GLY A 116 -0.49 -23.83 17.21
C GLY A 116 0.69 -22.87 17.06
N GLU A 117 1.85 -23.40 16.67
CA GLU A 117 3.11 -22.68 16.47
C GLU A 117 3.55 -22.55 15.01
N GLU A 118 2.69 -22.89 14.05
CA GLU A 118 2.96 -22.77 12.62
C GLU A 118 2.03 -21.76 11.94
N LEU A 119 2.58 -21.09 10.92
CA LEU A 119 1.85 -20.17 10.05
C LEU A 119 1.93 -20.67 8.60
N ASN A 120 0.79 -20.91 7.98
CA ASN A 120 0.69 -21.37 6.60
C ASN A 120 0.14 -20.22 5.74
N LEU A 121 0.85 -19.89 4.66
CA LEU A 121 0.47 -18.87 3.69
C LEU A 121 0.25 -19.54 2.33
N ASP A 122 -0.97 -19.43 1.80
CA ASP A 122 -1.36 -19.97 0.50
C ASP A 122 -1.74 -18.84 -0.46
N PHE A 123 -1.07 -18.82 -1.62
CA PHE A 123 -1.24 -17.82 -2.67
C PHE A 123 -1.97 -18.32 -3.92
N SER A 124 -2.70 -19.45 -3.83
CA SER A 124 -3.30 -20.13 -4.98
C SER A 124 -4.30 -19.33 -5.81
N GLY A 125 -4.96 -18.34 -5.21
CA GLY A 125 -5.92 -17.47 -5.92
C GLY A 125 -5.28 -16.29 -6.68
N SER A 126 -3.95 -16.19 -6.71
CA SER A 126 -3.24 -15.09 -7.38
C SER A 126 -3.23 -15.22 -8.90
N SER A 127 -3.15 -14.10 -9.61
CA SER A 127 -3.15 -14.07 -11.08
C SER A 127 -2.02 -14.91 -11.71
N PRO A 128 -2.22 -15.45 -12.92
CA PRO A 128 -1.17 -16.15 -13.66
C PRO A 128 -0.02 -15.21 -14.04
N GLN A 129 1.14 -15.78 -14.36
CA GLN A 129 2.26 -15.03 -14.90
C GLN A 129 1.89 -14.30 -16.20
N LEU A 130 2.60 -13.20 -16.48
CA LEU A 130 2.32 -12.31 -17.60
C LEU A 130 3.42 -12.34 -18.65
N ALA A 131 3.05 -12.00 -19.89
CA ALA A 131 3.95 -11.79 -21.01
C ALA A 131 4.62 -10.39 -20.99
N ASN A 132 4.98 -9.89 -19.80
CA ASN A 132 5.68 -8.62 -19.58
C ASN A 132 6.61 -8.73 -18.37
N ASP A 133 7.10 -7.60 -17.84
CA ASP A 133 8.04 -7.53 -16.72
C ASP A 133 7.38 -7.51 -15.33
N THR A 134 6.04 -7.57 -15.27
CA THR A 134 5.24 -7.58 -14.04
C THR A 134 5.08 -9.01 -13.53
N ASN A 135 6.20 -9.63 -13.18
CA ASN A 135 6.27 -10.95 -12.55
C ASN A 135 7.29 -10.96 -11.42
N SER A 136 7.18 -11.93 -10.52
CA SER A 136 8.14 -12.21 -9.46
C SER A 136 8.60 -13.66 -9.51
N THR A 137 9.89 -13.88 -9.23
CA THR A 137 10.44 -15.22 -9.00
C THR A 137 10.14 -15.68 -7.58
N LEU A 138 10.16 -17.00 -7.34
CA LEU A 138 9.93 -17.53 -5.99
C LEU A 138 10.85 -16.93 -4.92
N PRO A 139 12.19 -16.77 -5.12
CA PRO A 139 13.04 -16.14 -4.11
C PRO A 139 12.63 -14.71 -3.76
N SER A 140 12.23 -13.91 -4.77
CA SER A 140 11.72 -12.56 -4.56
C SER A 140 10.42 -12.57 -3.73
N THR A 141 9.51 -13.49 -4.04
CA THR A 141 8.25 -13.65 -3.29
C THR A 141 8.50 -14.06 -1.84
N LEU A 142 9.39 -15.02 -1.58
CA LEU A 142 9.77 -15.44 -0.23
C LEU A 142 10.39 -14.28 0.57
N ALA A 143 11.24 -13.46 -0.07
CA ALA A 143 11.83 -12.28 0.56
C ALA A 143 10.76 -11.25 0.97
N HIS A 144 9.77 -10.98 0.13
CA HIS A 144 8.68 -10.05 0.44
C HIS A 144 7.75 -10.58 1.55
N VAL A 145 7.48 -11.90 1.60
CA VAL A 145 6.78 -12.50 2.74
C VAL A 145 7.59 -12.32 4.02
N ALA A 146 8.91 -12.54 3.97
CA ALA A 146 9.79 -12.34 5.12
C ALA A 146 9.84 -10.87 5.57
N ILE A 147 9.80 -9.90 4.65
CA ILE A 147 9.71 -8.47 4.95
C ILE A 147 8.40 -8.17 5.69
N ALA A 148 7.26 -8.60 5.15
CA ALA A 148 5.95 -8.37 5.75
C ALA A 148 5.91 -8.92 7.19
N LEU A 149 6.31 -10.18 7.37
CA LEU A 149 6.34 -10.82 8.69
C LEU A 149 7.35 -10.16 9.62
N THR A 150 8.56 -9.84 9.16
CA THR A 150 9.59 -9.25 10.01
C THR A 150 9.21 -7.86 10.50
N ASN A 151 8.65 -7.03 9.63
CA ASN A 151 8.38 -5.63 10.00
C ASN A 151 7.07 -5.46 10.79
N THR A 152 6.12 -6.40 10.68
CA THR A 152 4.81 -6.28 11.35
C THR A 152 4.59 -7.29 12.47
N PHE A 153 5.04 -8.52 12.32
CA PHE A 153 4.75 -9.60 13.27
C PHE A 153 5.96 -10.04 14.09
N PHE A 154 7.15 -10.13 13.50
CA PHE A 154 8.39 -10.60 14.13
C PHE A 154 9.42 -9.48 14.32
N TRP A 155 8.95 -8.24 14.52
CA TRP A 155 9.79 -7.04 14.65
C TRP A 155 10.63 -7.05 15.94
N ASP A 156 10.16 -7.76 16.96
CA ASP A 156 10.78 -7.99 18.27
C ASP A 156 11.56 -9.32 18.36
N VAL A 157 11.63 -10.08 17.27
CA VAL A 157 12.40 -11.34 17.18
C VAL A 157 13.80 -11.04 16.62
N PRO A 158 14.89 -11.63 17.15
CA PRO A 158 16.24 -11.43 16.64
C PRO A 158 16.35 -11.50 15.12
N TRP A 159 17.22 -10.65 14.55
CA TRP A 159 17.37 -10.56 13.10
C TRP A 159 18.15 -11.77 12.54
N SER A 160 17.40 -12.81 12.15
CA SER A 160 17.92 -13.99 11.44
C SER A 160 16.79 -14.66 10.66
N ASP A 161 17.13 -15.61 9.79
CA ASP A 161 16.18 -16.46 9.06
C ASP A 161 15.48 -17.51 9.95
N GLY A 162 15.95 -17.71 11.19
CA GLY A 162 15.30 -18.61 12.15
C GLY A 162 13.82 -18.30 12.37
N LYS A 163 13.42 -17.02 12.35
CA LYS A 163 12.02 -16.59 12.50
C LYS A 163 11.10 -17.06 11.37
N MET A 164 11.66 -17.46 10.22
CA MET A 164 10.90 -17.95 9.07
C MET A 164 10.74 -19.47 9.07
N ARG A 165 11.48 -20.22 9.91
CA ARG A 165 11.37 -21.69 10.02
C ARG A 165 9.96 -22.23 10.35
N PRO A 166 9.13 -21.56 11.18
CA PRO A 166 7.74 -21.99 11.43
C PRO A 166 6.74 -21.52 10.36
N VAL A 167 7.20 -20.88 9.29
CA VAL A 167 6.35 -20.34 8.22
C VAL A 167 6.38 -21.29 7.01
N ARG A 168 5.22 -21.80 6.62
CA ARG A 168 5.03 -22.62 5.41
C ARG A 168 4.40 -21.76 4.34
N ILE A 169 4.98 -21.77 3.14
CA ILE A 169 4.57 -20.89 2.05
C ILE A 169 4.28 -21.75 0.81
N HIS A 170 3.06 -21.65 0.30
CA HIS A 170 2.63 -22.29 -0.94
C HIS A 170 2.37 -21.22 -2.01
N VAL A 171 3.14 -21.26 -3.10
CA VAL A 171 3.00 -20.35 -4.24
C VAL A 171 2.97 -21.20 -5.52
N PRO A 172 1.84 -21.25 -6.25
CA PRO A 172 1.77 -22.03 -7.48
C PRO A 172 2.78 -21.55 -8.51
N GLU A 173 3.53 -22.49 -9.10
CA GLU A 173 4.39 -22.22 -10.23
C GLU A 173 3.56 -21.77 -11.44
N GLY A 174 4.04 -20.77 -12.18
CA GLY A 174 3.30 -20.15 -13.28
C GLY A 174 2.34 -19.04 -12.84
N SER A 175 2.32 -18.69 -11.56
CA SER A 175 1.64 -17.48 -11.08
C SER A 175 2.54 -16.24 -11.22
N VAL A 176 1.95 -15.05 -11.07
CA VAL A 176 2.67 -13.77 -11.03
C VAL A 176 3.69 -13.69 -9.86
N LEU A 177 3.55 -14.58 -8.86
CA LEU A 177 4.41 -14.70 -7.69
C LEU A 177 5.47 -15.81 -7.79
N ASN A 178 5.40 -16.68 -8.78
CA ASN A 178 6.37 -17.74 -9.02
C ASN A 178 6.41 -18.06 -10.52
N CYS A 179 6.87 -17.09 -11.31
CA CYS A 179 6.89 -17.21 -12.75
C CYS A 179 7.94 -18.20 -13.25
N ARG A 180 7.68 -18.82 -14.40
CA ARG A 180 8.63 -19.68 -15.10
C ARG A 180 9.58 -18.87 -15.98
N PHE A 181 10.83 -19.26 -16.03
CA PHE A 181 11.75 -18.76 -17.05
C PHE A 181 11.18 -19.03 -18.45
N PRO A 182 11.25 -18.09 -19.43
CA PRO A 182 11.99 -16.82 -19.44
C PRO A 182 11.16 -15.56 -19.09
N ALA A 183 10.15 -15.65 -18.22
CA ALA A 183 9.34 -14.49 -17.85
C ALA A 183 10.20 -13.34 -17.29
N ALA A 184 9.92 -12.11 -17.74
CA ALA A 184 10.64 -10.92 -17.28
C ALA A 184 10.15 -10.51 -15.88
N CYS A 185 11.08 -10.09 -15.02
CA CYS A 185 10.82 -9.76 -13.61
C CYS A 185 11.30 -8.35 -13.23
N GLY A 186 11.44 -7.43 -14.19
CA GLY A 186 11.93 -6.07 -13.95
C GLY A 186 11.07 -5.29 -12.94
N PHE A 187 9.80 -5.69 -12.79
CA PHE A 187 8.82 -5.09 -11.89
C PHE A 187 8.46 -6.00 -10.70
N ALA A 188 9.31 -6.98 -10.38
CA ALA A 188 9.13 -7.83 -9.20
C ALA A 188 8.98 -7.04 -7.87
N PRO A 189 9.68 -5.89 -7.64
CA PRO A 189 9.45 -5.09 -6.44
C PRO A 189 8.01 -4.57 -6.32
N TRP A 190 7.37 -4.26 -7.46
CA TRP A 190 5.97 -3.83 -7.46
C TRP A 190 5.03 -4.96 -7.02
N VAL A 191 5.16 -6.11 -7.68
CA VAL A 191 4.39 -7.32 -7.33
C VAL A 191 4.60 -7.69 -5.86
N GLY A 192 5.84 -7.60 -5.39
CA GLY A 192 6.22 -7.82 -4.01
C GLY A 192 5.57 -6.83 -3.02
N GLN A 193 5.38 -5.56 -3.39
CA GLN A 193 4.68 -4.59 -2.53
C GLN A 193 3.19 -4.90 -2.37
N VAL A 194 2.54 -5.34 -3.45
CA VAL A 194 1.14 -5.79 -3.40
C VAL A 194 1.02 -7.01 -2.48
N LEU A 195 1.96 -7.96 -2.59
CA LEU A 195 2.05 -9.13 -1.72
C LEU A 195 2.23 -8.76 -0.25
N VAL A 196 3.14 -7.83 0.06
CA VAL A 196 3.37 -7.32 1.42
C VAL A 196 2.06 -6.78 2.01
N SER A 197 1.32 -6.00 1.23
CA SER A 197 0.04 -5.43 1.68
C SER A 197 -0.99 -6.54 1.99
N ALA A 198 -1.12 -7.54 1.11
CA ALA A 198 -2.04 -8.66 1.32
C ALA A 198 -1.72 -9.47 2.59
N VAL A 199 -0.43 -9.76 2.83
CA VAL A 199 0.01 -10.46 4.05
C VAL A 199 -0.22 -9.60 5.30
N CYS A 200 0.07 -8.30 5.23
CA CYS A 200 -0.11 -7.38 6.37
C CYS A 200 -1.58 -7.21 6.77
N GLU A 201 -2.51 -7.23 5.82
CA GLU A 201 -3.94 -7.20 6.13
C GLU A 201 -4.34 -8.42 6.97
N CYS A 202 -3.91 -9.63 6.58
CA CYS A 202 -4.14 -10.84 7.35
C CYS A 202 -3.54 -10.77 8.76
N ILE A 203 -2.30 -10.26 8.87
CA ILE A 203 -1.62 -10.07 10.16
C ILE A 203 -2.38 -9.08 11.04
N GLY A 204 -2.82 -7.94 10.50
CA GLY A 204 -3.58 -6.93 11.25
C GLY A 204 -4.87 -7.50 11.84
N LYS A 205 -5.61 -8.29 11.07
CA LYS A 205 -6.83 -8.97 11.54
C LYS A 205 -6.53 -10.03 12.61
N MET A 206 -5.46 -10.81 12.46
CA MET A 206 -5.01 -11.79 13.46
C MET A 206 -4.57 -11.13 14.76
N LEU A 207 -3.76 -10.07 14.68
CA LEU A 207 -3.29 -9.31 15.84
C LEU A 207 -4.45 -8.69 16.62
N PHE A 208 -5.51 -8.25 15.94
CA PHE A 208 -6.70 -7.75 16.62
C PHE A 208 -7.37 -8.84 17.45
N ALA A 209 -7.59 -10.02 16.85
CA ALA A 209 -8.17 -11.17 17.53
C ALA A 209 -7.28 -11.70 18.66
N GLY A 210 -5.95 -11.57 18.54
CA GLY A 210 -4.98 -11.88 19.60
C GLY A 210 -4.72 -10.73 20.59
N GLU A 211 -5.58 -9.72 20.62
CA GLU A 211 -5.53 -8.55 21.53
C GLU A 211 -4.25 -7.70 21.48
N ARG A 212 -3.45 -7.82 20.43
CA ARG A 212 -2.20 -7.05 20.22
C ARG A 212 -2.44 -5.78 19.43
N ARG A 213 -3.34 -4.93 19.91
CA ARG A 213 -3.82 -3.73 19.18
C ARG A 213 -2.72 -2.72 18.86
N GLN A 214 -1.69 -2.61 19.72
CA GLN A 214 -0.58 -1.68 19.50
C GLN A 214 0.30 -2.03 18.28
N ASP A 215 0.27 -3.29 17.83
CA ASP A 215 1.09 -3.79 16.73
C ASP A 215 0.39 -3.64 15.36
N ILE A 216 -0.85 -3.13 15.34
CA ILE A 216 -1.70 -3.08 14.15
C ILE A 216 -1.48 -1.76 13.38
N ASN A 217 -1.31 -1.90 12.08
CA ASN A 217 -1.48 -0.81 11.11
C ASN A 217 -2.40 -1.29 9.98
N ALA A 218 -3.23 -0.39 9.46
CA ALA A 218 -3.82 -0.52 8.12
C ALA A 218 -2.71 -0.45 7.05
N SER A 219 -3.09 -0.48 5.76
CA SER A 219 -2.07 -0.48 4.71
C SER A 219 -1.19 0.77 4.80
N TRP A 220 0.12 0.58 4.65
CA TRP A 220 1.00 1.69 4.32
C TRP A 220 0.76 2.08 2.85
N PHE A 221 1.45 3.11 2.36
CA PHE A 221 1.43 3.37 0.94
C PHE A 221 1.89 2.12 0.17
N SER A 222 1.20 1.87 -0.92
CA SER A 222 1.26 0.60 -1.62
C SER A 222 1.51 0.82 -3.10
N LEU A 223 2.24 1.89 -3.47
CA LEU A 223 2.56 2.32 -4.85
C LEU A 223 4.08 2.37 -5.08
N TRP A 224 4.80 1.34 -4.65
CA TRP A 224 6.25 1.27 -4.80
C TRP A 224 6.64 0.82 -6.20
N TYR A 225 7.52 1.55 -6.89
CA TYR A 225 7.84 1.34 -8.31
C TYR A 225 6.65 1.49 -9.29
N ALA A 226 5.40 1.49 -8.83
CA ALA A 226 4.23 1.93 -9.59
C ALA A 226 4.14 3.46 -9.57
N GLY A 227 4.89 4.10 -10.46
CA GLY A 227 4.78 5.54 -10.75
C GLY A 227 4.17 5.75 -12.13
N GLY A 228 3.49 6.89 -12.32
CA GLY A 228 3.04 7.33 -13.64
C GLY A 228 4.23 7.78 -14.47
N PRO A 229 4.01 8.53 -15.56
CA PRO A 229 5.14 8.88 -16.40
C PRO A 229 6.21 9.69 -15.67
N GLY A 230 7.47 9.30 -15.85
CA GLY A 230 8.62 10.01 -15.32
C GLY A 230 9.09 9.54 -13.95
N TYR A 231 8.60 8.39 -13.47
CA TYR A 231 9.17 7.75 -12.29
C TYR A 231 10.58 7.28 -12.58
N LEU A 232 10.77 6.53 -13.66
CA LEU A 232 12.08 6.22 -14.23
C LEU A 232 12.30 7.13 -15.43
N TYR A 233 13.44 7.80 -15.46
CA TYR A 233 13.81 8.68 -16.56
C TYR A 233 15.21 8.36 -17.08
N GLY A 234 15.55 8.94 -18.22
CA GLY A 234 16.90 8.92 -18.74
C GLY A 234 17.13 10.03 -19.76
N GLY A 235 18.38 10.41 -19.91
CA GLY A 235 18.84 11.49 -20.79
C GLY A 235 20.13 12.08 -20.23
N HIS A 236 20.41 13.33 -20.56
CA HIS A 236 21.51 14.09 -19.97
C HIS A 236 21.01 15.19 -19.04
N ASN A 237 21.75 15.47 -17.97
CA ASN A 237 21.47 16.62 -17.12
C ASN A 237 22.02 17.92 -17.75
N ARG A 238 21.88 19.05 -17.04
CA ARG A 238 22.30 20.37 -17.52
C ARG A 238 23.80 20.50 -17.80
N GLU A 239 24.63 19.67 -17.17
CA GLU A 239 26.08 19.60 -17.40
C GLU A 239 26.45 18.62 -18.53
N GLY A 240 25.48 18.00 -19.20
CA GLY A 240 25.72 16.99 -20.24
C GLY A 240 26.16 15.64 -19.69
N ILE A 241 25.92 15.36 -18.40
CA ILE A 241 26.23 14.07 -17.77
C ILE A 241 25.06 13.11 -17.99
N ARG A 242 25.36 11.87 -18.36
CA ARG A 242 24.35 10.80 -18.51
C ARG A 242 23.64 10.56 -17.17
N THR A 243 22.32 10.54 -17.18
CA THR A 243 21.49 10.20 -16.02
C THR A 243 20.45 9.17 -16.43
N ALA A 244 20.21 8.18 -15.58
CA ALA A 244 19.14 7.21 -15.75
C ALA A 244 18.76 6.60 -14.41
N GLN A 245 17.81 7.22 -13.70
CA GLN A 245 17.48 6.90 -12.32
C GLN A 245 15.96 6.99 -12.08
N GLY A 246 15.55 6.61 -10.87
CA GLY A 246 14.20 6.83 -10.36
C GLY A 246 14.10 8.06 -9.46
N ILE A 247 12.98 8.78 -9.46
CA ILE A 247 12.71 9.83 -8.47
C ILE A 247 12.14 9.21 -7.19
N TYR A 248 12.97 9.15 -6.15
CA TYR A 248 12.66 8.45 -4.90
C TYR A 248 11.79 9.22 -3.89
N ASP A 249 11.12 10.32 -4.25
CA ASP A 249 10.12 10.91 -3.34
C ASP A 249 8.93 9.99 -3.06
N ILE A 250 8.84 8.83 -3.72
CA ILE A 250 7.95 7.73 -3.33
C ILE A 250 8.07 7.34 -1.86
N HIS A 251 9.22 7.58 -1.21
CA HIS A 251 9.35 7.40 0.23
C HIS A 251 8.54 8.42 1.06
N GLY A 252 7.97 9.44 0.44
CA GLY A 252 7.05 10.41 1.03
C GLY A 252 5.61 9.91 1.11
N GLY A 253 5.40 8.59 1.09
CA GLY A 253 4.08 7.98 1.21
C GLY A 253 3.56 7.94 2.65
N GLY A 254 2.24 7.84 2.80
CA GLY A 254 1.60 7.83 4.12
C GLY A 254 1.59 6.44 4.76
N LEU A 255 1.67 6.40 6.09
CA LEU A 255 1.53 5.15 6.85
C LEU A 255 0.07 4.82 7.16
N GLY A 256 -0.23 3.56 7.42
CA GLY A 256 -1.58 3.12 7.78
C GLY A 256 -2.04 3.65 9.14
N ALA A 257 -3.35 3.84 9.29
CA ALA A 257 -3.98 4.12 10.58
C ALA A 257 -3.84 2.94 11.56
N THR A 258 -3.94 3.21 12.86
CA THR A 258 -3.94 2.17 13.91
C THR A 258 -5.26 2.18 14.66
N PRO A 259 -5.51 1.19 15.54
CA PRO A 259 -6.67 1.21 16.45
C PRO A 259 -6.73 2.39 17.43
N ALA A 260 -5.67 3.20 17.53
CA ALA A 260 -5.53 4.25 18.54
C ALA A 260 -5.09 5.62 18.00
N ARG A 261 -4.59 5.70 16.76
CA ARG A 261 -4.11 6.96 16.17
C ARG A 261 -4.16 6.95 14.65
N ASP A 262 -4.13 8.15 14.09
CA ASP A 262 -3.95 8.36 12.65
C ASP A 262 -2.58 7.82 12.18
N GLY A 263 -2.53 7.50 10.88
CA GLY A 263 -1.30 7.18 10.20
C GLY A 263 -0.38 8.39 10.06
N VAL A 264 0.92 8.14 9.95
CA VAL A 264 1.93 9.21 9.81
C VAL A 264 1.92 9.74 8.38
N ASN A 265 1.71 11.05 8.22
CA ASN A 265 1.80 11.73 6.92
C ASN A 265 3.24 11.66 6.40
N SER A 266 3.42 11.34 5.13
CA SER A 266 4.73 11.18 4.47
C SER A 266 5.75 10.39 5.33
N GLY A 267 5.27 9.34 5.99
CA GLY A 267 6.01 8.62 7.03
C GLY A 267 6.89 7.47 6.55
N GLY A 268 7.05 7.27 5.25
CA GLY A 268 7.99 6.27 4.71
C GLY A 268 7.34 5.06 4.06
N HIS A 269 8.15 4.05 3.77
CA HIS A 269 7.75 2.83 3.08
C HIS A 269 7.94 1.59 3.96
N MET A 270 7.02 0.61 3.89
CA MET A 270 7.04 -0.55 4.79
C MET A 270 8.29 -1.42 4.57
N ASN A 271 8.78 -1.51 3.33
CA ASN A 271 9.95 -2.34 3.05
C ASN A 271 11.25 -1.66 3.50
N ILE A 272 11.24 -0.33 3.71
CA ILE A 272 12.41 0.46 4.12
C ILE A 272 11.94 1.53 5.13
N PRO A 273 11.64 1.15 6.39
CA PRO A 273 11.05 2.07 7.37
C PRO A 273 11.93 3.29 7.70
N SER A 274 13.24 3.17 7.51
CA SER A 274 14.20 4.27 7.68
C SER A 274 14.42 5.11 6.41
N GLY A 275 13.74 4.79 5.31
CA GLY A 275 13.85 5.53 4.06
C GLY A 275 13.19 6.90 4.16
N GLY A 276 13.85 7.93 3.65
CA GLY A 276 13.35 9.29 3.59
C GLY A 276 13.28 9.83 2.16
N ILE A 277 12.67 11.01 2.01
CA ILE A 277 12.68 11.78 0.77
C ILE A 277 13.93 12.66 0.70
N SER A 278 14.49 12.86 -0.50
CA SER A 278 15.66 13.72 -0.69
C SER A 278 15.30 15.20 -0.64
N ASP A 279 16.25 16.09 -0.39
CA ASP A 279 16.00 17.54 -0.51
C ASP A 279 15.74 17.93 -1.96
N VAL A 280 14.80 18.85 -2.20
CA VAL A 280 14.47 19.29 -3.57
C VAL A 280 15.69 19.93 -4.25
N GLU A 281 16.46 20.74 -3.51
CA GLU A 281 17.68 21.38 -4.01
C GLU A 281 18.71 20.35 -4.46
N ARG A 282 18.82 19.23 -3.73
CA ARG A 282 19.72 18.12 -4.10
C ARG A 282 19.29 17.47 -5.41
N VAL A 283 17.99 17.26 -5.58
CA VAL A 283 17.42 16.69 -6.80
C VAL A 283 17.65 17.63 -7.98
N GLU A 284 17.37 18.92 -7.84
CA GLU A 284 17.54 19.92 -8.91
C GLU A 284 19.01 20.15 -9.29
N MET A 285 19.94 20.01 -8.35
CA MET A 285 21.38 20.10 -8.62
C MET A 285 21.89 18.92 -9.46
N GLN A 286 21.31 17.73 -9.33
CA GLN A 286 21.84 16.51 -9.95
C GLN A 286 21.09 16.11 -11.21
N TYR A 287 19.79 16.34 -11.25
CA TYR A 287 18.87 15.78 -12.23
C TYR A 287 18.18 16.90 -13.01
N PRO A 288 17.67 16.61 -14.23
CA PRO A 288 17.10 17.61 -15.13
C PRO A 288 15.68 18.02 -14.74
N PHE A 289 15.48 18.40 -13.48
CA PHE A 289 14.20 18.80 -12.92
C PHE A 289 14.28 20.17 -12.28
N LEU A 290 13.17 20.88 -12.30
CA LEU A 290 12.89 22.05 -11.49
C LEU A 290 11.52 21.86 -10.83
N TYR A 291 11.46 21.88 -9.50
CA TYR A 291 10.24 21.66 -8.72
C TYR A 291 9.42 22.95 -8.60
N PHE A 292 8.13 22.82 -8.88
CA PHE A 292 7.13 23.82 -8.54
C PHE A 292 6.42 23.50 -7.23
N THR A 293 6.25 22.22 -6.92
CA THR A 293 5.56 21.84 -5.70
C THR A 293 6.04 20.48 -5.24
N ARG A 294 6.20 20.36 -3.92
CA ARG A 294 6.20 19.10 -3.20
C ARG A 294 5.44 19.30 -1.89
N ASN A 295 4.23 18.77 -1.81
CA ASN A 295 3.33 19.02 -0.69
C ASN A 295 2.45 17.79 -0.41
N HIS A 296 1.65 17.78 0.66
CA HIS A 296 0.76 16.67 0.99
C HIS A 296 -0.42 16.57 0.03
N ASN A 297 -0.73 15.35 -0.42
CA ASN A 297 -1.87 15.09 -1.28
C ASN A 297 -3.16 15.12 -0.45
N ARG A 298 -3.85 16.28 -0.46
CA ARG A 298 -5.14 16.48 0.21
C ARG A 298 -6.12 15.38 -0.22
N ASP A 299 -6.83 14.82 0.76
CA ASP A 299 -7.78 13.71 0.60
C ASP A 299 -7.14 12.40 0.07
N GLY A 300 -5.81 12.32 -0.02
CA GLY A 300 -5.07 11.20 -0.63
C GLY A 300 -4.83 9.98 0.28
N SER A 301 -5.53 9.87 1.40
CA SER A 301 -5.40 8.78 2.39
C SER A 301 -6.72 8.04 2.60
N GLY A 302 -6.67 6.79 3.05
CA GLY A 302 -7.86 6.05 3.47
C GLY A 302 -8.55 6.70 4.67
N TYR A 303 -9.87 6.86 4.57
CA TYR A 303 -10.71 7.48 5.59
C TYR A 303 -11.10 6.49 6.69
N GLY A 304 -11.27 6.95 7.93
CA GLY A 304 -11.73 6.10 9.03
C GLY A 304 -11.90 6.87 10.32
N LYS A 305 -12.33 6.19 11.40
CA LYS A 305 -12.25 6.69 12.78
C LYS A 305 -10.86 7.29 13.03
N TYR A 306 -9.84 6.54 12.63
CA TYR A 306 -8.49 7.05 12.40
C TYR A 306 -8.18 7.01 10.90
N ARG A 307 -7.69 8.12 10.36
CA ARG A 307 -7.33 8.22 8.94
C ARG A 307 -5.93 7.67 8.71
N GLY A 308 -5.68 7.19 7.49
CA GLY A 308 -4.32 6.97 7.04
C GLY A 308 -3.51 8.27 7.03
N GLY A 309 -2.19 8.14 7.03
CA GLY A 309 -1.30 9.25 6.71
C GLY A 309 -1.49 9.65 5.25
N VAL A 310 -1.46 10.94 4.93
CA VAL A 310 -1.42 11.39 3.54
C VAL A 310 -0.02 11.22 2.97
N GLY A 311 0.08 10.87 1.68
CA GLY A 311 1.34 10.89 0.95
C GLY A 311 1.63 12.28 0.36
N SER A 312 2.71 12.40 -0.41
CA SER A 312 3.07 13.62 -1.12
C SER A 312 2.51 13.67 -2.55
N TYR A 313 2.25 14.87 -3.08
CA TYR A 313 2.14 15.13 -4.51
C TYR A 313 3.23 16.12 -4.94
N ARG A 314 3.56 16.08 -6.22
CA ARG A 314 4.64 16.87 -6.79
C ARG A 314 4.31 17.35 -8.20
N ILE A 315 4.78 18.55 -8.49
CA ILE A 315 4.74 19.15 -9.82
C ILE A 315 6.15 19.65 -10.12
N PHE A 316 6.73 19.19 -11.21
CA PHE A 316 8.06 19.58 -11.64
C PHE A 316 8.11 19.67 -13.16
N THR A 317 9.05 20.44 -13.67
CA THR A 317 9.29 20.59 -15.10
C THR A 317 10.64 20.00 -15.48
N ILE A 318 10.74 19.52 -16.72
CA ILE A 318 12.02 19.13 -17.31
C ILE A 318 12.83 20.40 -17.57
N TYR A 319 14.04 20.47 -17.02
CA TYR A 319 14.89 21.65 -17.15
C TYR A 319 16.36 21.26 -17.36
N GLY A 320 16.99 21.83 -18.38
CA GLY A 320 18.39 21.59 -18.71
C GLY A 320 18.65 20.26 -19.41
N SER A 321 17.65 19.64 -20.05
CA SER A 321 17.81 18.39 -20.80
C SER A 321 17.13 18.47 -22.15
N GLN A 322 17.86 18.09 -23.21
CA GLN A 322 17.37 18.12 -24.59
C GLN A 322 16.94 16.75 -25.11
N ASP A 323 17.31 15.67 -24.43
CA ASP A 323 17.04 14.28 -24.80
C ASP A 323 16.33 13.50 -23.67
N PHE A 324 15.57 14.22 -22.84
CA PHE A 324 14.89 13.61 -21.72
C PHE A 324 13.82 12.62 -22.19
N SER A 325 13.82 11.44 -21.58
CA SER A 325 12.80 10.43 -21.76
C SER A 325 12.35 9.87 -20.43
N ALA A 326 11.07 9.56 -20.33
CA ALA A 326 10.42 9.00 -19.15
C ALA A 326 9.76 7.67 -19.48
N ASP A 327 9.72 6.74 -18.53
CA ASP A 327 8.81 5.61 -18.63
C ASP A 327 7.36 6.11 -18.74
N TYR A 328 6.51 5.36 -19.42
CA TYR A 328 5.08 5.67 -19.49
C TYR A 328 4.27 4.42 -19.17
N LYS A 329 3.55 4.49 -18.06
CA LYS A 329 2.65 3.45 -17.59
C LYS A 329 1.33 4.12 -17.20
N PRO A 330 0.23 3.90 -17.94
CA PRO A 330 -1.03 4.53 -17.64
C PRO A 330 -1.48 4.13 -16.23
N TYR A 331 -2.03 5.10 -15.50
CA TYR A 331 -2.43 4.92 -14.12
C TYR A 331 -3.54 3.85 -13.98
N GLY A 332 -3.46 3.09 -12.90
CA GLY A 332 -4.32 1.93 -12.66
C GLY A 332 -5.74 2.30 -12.26
N ALA A 333 -6.70 1.75 -12.99
CA ALA A 333 -8.13 2.00 -12.84
C ALA A 333 -8.76 1.25 -11.62
N ILE A 334 -7.99 0.89 -10.59
CA ILE A 334 -8.46 0.23 -9.35
C ILE A 334 -7.51 0.60 -8.19
N PRO A 335 -7.96 0.63 -6.91
CA PRO A 335 -7.07 0.77 -5.77
C PRO A 335 -5.87 -0.17 -5.85
N GLN A 336 -4.68 0.41 -5.80
CA GLN A 336 -3.42 -0.32 -5.99
C GLN A 336 -2.93 -0.87 -4.64
N ALA A 337 -3.44 -2.04 -4.26
CA ALA A 337 -3.05 -2.81 -3.06
C ALA A 337 -3.25 -2.13 -1.68
N GLY A 338 -3.93 -0.99 -1.64
CA GLY A 338 -4.29 -0.34 -0.38
C GLY A 338 -5.50 -1.01 0.27
N PHE A 339 -5.46 -1.19 1.60
CA PHE A 339 -6.56 -1.75 2.39
C PHE A 339 -6.83 -0.88 3.61
N GLY A 340 -8.10 -0.71 3.96
CA GLY A 340 -8.50 -0.21 5.26
C GLY A 340 -8.77 -1.37 6.22
N LEU A 341 -8.95 -1.06 7.51
CA LEU A 341 -9.30 -2.05 8.51
C LEU A 341 -10.62 -1.69 9.19
N PHE A 342 -11.49 -2.68 9.32
CA PHE A 342 -12.67 -2.66 10.18
C PHE A 342 -13.60 -1.47 9.95
N GLY A 343 -13.90 -1.18 8.67
CA GLY A 343 -14.75 -0.07 8.26
C GLY A 343 -13.98 1.16 7.79
N GLY A 344 -12.65 1.15 7.95
CA GLY A 344 -11.77 2.11 7.30
C GLY A 344 -11.70 1.86 5.79
N TYR A 345 -11.59 2.94 5.02
CA TYR A 345 -11.49 2.88 3.56
C TYR A 345 -10.06 2.56 3.10
N PRO A 346 -9.93 1.90 1.94
CA PRO A 346 -8.65 1.66 1.30
C PRO A 346 -8.04 2.98 0.78
N VAL A 347 -6.82 2.87 0.28
CA VAL A 347 -6.08 3.96 -0.38
C VAL A 347 -5.63 3.51 -1.78
N GLY A 348 -5.10 4.43 -2.57
CA GLY A 348 -4.52 4.11 -3.87
C GLY A 348 -5.53 4.19 -5.02
N SER A 349 -6.64 4.91 -4.82
CA SER A 349 -7.52 5.43 -5.88
C SER A 349 -7.45 6.97 -5.86
N GLY A 350 -7.54 7.61 -7.04
CA GLY A 350 -7.77 9.06 -7.12
C GLY A 350 -6.56 9.99 -7.07
N GLY A 351 -5.35 9.53 -7.38
CA GLY A 351 -4.23 10.45 -7.62
C GLY A 351 -3.97 10.65 -9.12
N MET A 352 -3.77 11.90 -9.53
CA MET A 352 -3.48 12.25 -10.93
C MET A 352 -1.98 12.10 -11.19
N ARG A 353 -1.63 11.34 -12.23
CA ARG A 353 -0.26 11.20 -12.73
C ARG A 353 -0.27 11.41 -14.23
N ALA A 354 0.42 12.42 -14.70
CA ALA A 354 0.34 12.81 -16.09
C ALA A 354 1.58 13.62 -16.53
N ILE A 355 1.87 13.50 -17.82
CA ILE A 355 2.69 14.47 -18.54
C ILE A 355 1.75 15.57 -19.01
N PHE A 356 2.19 16.82 -18.94
CA PHE A 356 1.47 17.95 -19.52
C PHE A 356 2.36 18.70 -20.50
N GLN A 357 1.82 18.94 -21.69
CA GLN A 357 2.40 19.88 -22.63
C GLN A 357 2.05 21.29 -22.17
N THR A 358 3.08 22.09 -21.89
CA THR A 358 2.92 23.47 -21.45
C THR A 358 2.42 24.37 -22.58
N THR A 359 1.79 25.48 -22.21
CA THR A 359 1.39 26.50 -23.19
C THR A 359 2.59 27.30 -23.74
N PRO A 360 2.47 27.93 -24.92
CA PRO A 360 3.56 28.72 -25.50
C PRO A 360 4.08 29.86 -24.61
N ASP A 361 3.22 30.46 -23.76
CA ASP A 361 3.58 31.54 -22.83
C ASP A 361 4.09 31.03 -21.46
N PHE A 362 4.35 29.73 -21.31
CA PHE A 362 4.76 29.15 -20.02
C PHE A 362 5.93 29.91 -19.37
N LEU A 363 7.02 30.16 -20.11
CA LEU A 363 8.17 30.92 -19.61
C LEU A 363 7.83 32.39 -19.33
N GLY A 364 6.95 33.00 -20.12
CA GLY A 364 6.50 34.38 -19.90
C GLY A 364 5.71 34.52 -18.59
N ARG A 365 4.88 33.52 -18.27
CA ARG A 365 4.17 33.45 -16.98
C ARG A 365 5.13 33.33 -15.80
N LEU A 366 6.15 32.47 -15.90
CA LEU A 366 7.16 32.34 -14.84
C LEU A 366 7.92 33.65 -14.61
N LYS A 367 8.34 34.34 -15.68
CA LYS A 367 9.03 35.63 -15.60
C LYS A 367 8.20 36.73 -14.91
N LYS A 368 6.87 36.64 -15.01
CA LYS A 368 5.94 37.55 -14.34
C LYS A 368 5.62 37.15 -12.88
N GLY A 369 6.33 36.15 -12.34
CA GLY A 369 6.11 35.64 -10.98
C GLY A 369 4.96 34.63 -10.87
N GLY A 370 4.46 34.11 -11.99
CA GLY A 370 3.50 33.01 -11.96
C GLY A 370 4.13 31.75 -11.37
N TYR A 371 3.40 31.06 -10.50
CA TYR A 371 3.87 29.84 -9.84
C TYR A 371 2.73 28.84 -9.71
N LEU A 372 3.05 27.55 -9.84
CA LEU A 372 2.07 26.47 -9.88
C LEU A 372 2.11 25.67 -8.58
N THR A 373 1.05 25.78 -7.76
CA THR A 373 0.97 25.12 -6.44
C THR A 373 0.00 23.94 -6.39
N ASP A 374 -0.93 23.88 -7.32
CA ASP A 374 -2.00 22.88 -7.38
C ASP A 374 -1.99 22.20 -8.75
N ILE A 375 -2.28 20.90 -8.78
CA ILE A 375 -2.32 20.11 -10.01
C ILE A 375 -3.56 20.46 -10.84
N ASP A 376 -4.68 20.80 -10.19
CA ASP A 376 -5.93 21.15 -10.87
C ASP A 376 -5.79 22.50 -11.60
N ASP A 377 -4.87 23.35 -11.14
CA ASP A 377 -4.52 24.61 -11.80
C ASP A 377 -3.86 24.40 -13.16
N ILE A 378 -3.27 23.22 -13.44
CA ILE A 378 -2.55 22.98 -14.69
C ILE A 378 -3.48 23.18 -15.89
N GLU A 379 -4.63 22.51 -15.87
CA GLU A 379 -5.64 22.63 -16.91
C GLU A 379 -6.56 23.83 -16.66
N SER A 380 -7.08 24.01 -15.44
CA SER A 380 -8.08 25.06 -15.15
C SER A 380 -7.55 26.49 -15.32
N LYS A 381 -6.26 26.72 -15.06
CA LYS A 381 -5.57 28.00 -15.27
C LYS A 381 -4.64 27.97 -16.49
N SER A 382 -4.84 27.02 -17.41
CA SER A 382 -4.17 26.97 -18.72
C SER A 382 -2.64 27.01 -18.65
N TRP A 383 -2.02 26.35 -17.68
CA TRP A 383 -0.56 26.16 -17.65
C TRP A 383 -0.11 25.10 -18.66
N GLY A 384 -0.93 24.08 -18.87
CA GLY A 384 -0.68 23.03 -19.85
C GLY A 384 -1.92 22.17 -20.11
N LYS A 385 -1.77 21.18 -20.99
CA LYS A 385 -2.80 20.18 -21.30
C LYS A 385 -2.25 18.79 -21.08
N THR A 386 -3.07 17.89 -20.54
CA THR A 386 -2.69 16.49 -20.37
C THR A 386 -2.23 15.90 -21.71
N TYR A 387 -1.04 15.30 -21.71
CA TYR A 387 -0.49 14.58 -22.85
C TYR A 387 -0.59 13.08 -22.59
N LEU A 388 -1.37 12.41 -23.44
CA LEU A 388 -1.48 10.97 -23.48
C LEU A 388 -0.81 10.49 -24.78
N PRO A 389 0.36 9.83 -24.72
CA PRO A 389 1.00 9.28 -25.91
C PRO A 389 0.11 8.21 -26.56
N GLU A 390 0.01 8.28 -27.88
CA GLU A 390 -0.68 7.27 -28.69
C GLU A 390 -0.06 5.89 -28.44
N GLU A 391 -0.89 4.85 -28.44
CA GLU A 391 -0.46 3.47 -28.23
C GLU A 391 0.27 3.20 -26.90
N SER A 392 0.28 4.10 -25.91
CA SER A 392 0.89 3.87 -24.58
C SER A 392 2.33 3.28 -24.59
N PRO A 393 3.33 3.89 -25.26
CA PRO A 393 4.72 3.41 -25.35
C PRO A 393 5.31 3.13 -23.96
N GLU A 394 6.28 2.21 -23.88
CA GLU A 394 6.98 1.95 -22.62
C GLU A 394 7.80 3.15 -22.14
N ARG A 395 8.23 3.98 -23.10
CA ARG A 395 9.04 5.18 -22.86
C ARG A 395 8.63 6.29 -23.82
N VAL A 396 8.58 7.51 -23.32
CA VAL A 396 8.14 8.72 -24.01
C VAL A 396 9.28 9.73 -23.99
N SER A 397 9.56 10.36 -25.13
CA SER A 397 10.40 11.56 -25.16
C SER A 397 9.60 12.73 -24.59
N VAL A 398 10.11 13.40 -23.56
CA VAL A 398 9.42 14.51 -22.91
C VAL A 398 10.26 15.77 -23.14
N PRO A 399 9.76 16.74 -23.95
CA PRO A 399 10.49 17.96 -24.24
C PRO A 399 10.81 18.77 -22.98
N GLU A 400 11.89 19.55 -23.04
CA GLU A 400 12.19 20.58 -22.03
C GLU A 400 10.96 21.49 -21.79
N PHE A 401 10.80 21.93 -20.56
CA PHE A 401 9.67 22.71 -20.05
C PHE A 401 8.32 21.99 -19.98
N SER A 402 8.21 20.74 -20.45
CA SER A 402 7.02 19.94 -20.15
C SER A 402 6.87 19.76 -18.64
N LEU A 403 5.62 19.65 -18.16
CA LEU A 403 5.35 19.40 -16.75
C LEU A 403 5.10 17.91 -16.52
N LEU A 404 5.63 17.41 -15.41
CA LEU A 404 5.29 16.10 -14.84
C LEU A 404 4.61 16.36 -13.51
N ALA A 405 3.42 15.78 -13.35
CA ALA A 405 2.77 15.73 -12.06
C ALA A 405 2.63 14.28 -11.63
N ASP A 406 2.99 14.03 -10.38
CA ASP A 406 2.94 12.71 -9.79
C ASP A 406 2.45 12.78 -8.35
N TYR A 407 1.92 11.67 -7.88
CA TYR A 407 1.46 11.52 -6.52
C TYR A 407 1.94 10.20 -5.91
N VAL A 408 2.21 10.27 -4.62
CA VAL A 408 2.51 9.17 -3.74
C VAL A 408 1.29 8.96 -2.85
N SER A 409 0.77 7.74 -2.81
CA SER A 409 -0.44 7.45 -2.03
C SER A 409 -0.22 7.62 -0.53
N GLY A 410 -1.31 7.88 0.19
CA GLY A 410 -1.34 7.74 1.64
C GLY A 410 -1.37 6.27 2.10
N GLY A 411 -1.69 6.09 3.38
CA GLY A 411 -2.03 4.79 3.96
C GLY A 411 -3.55 4.58 4.08
N GLY A 412 -3.97 3.37 4.43
CA GLY A 412 -5.37 3.01 4.66
C GLY A 412 -5.94 3.51 5.99
N GLY A 413 -7.26 3.62 6.07
CA GLY A 413 -7.99 4.05 7.27
C GLY A 413 -8.32 2.90 8.23
N TYR A 414 -8.73 3.24 9.45
CA TYR A 414 -9.20 2.31 10.48
C TYR A 414 -10.55 2.75 11.06
N GLY A 415 -11.53 1.86 11.14
CA GLY A 415 -12.84 2.11 11.76
C GLY A 415 -13.80 2.95 10.92
N ASP A 416 -15.08 3.00 11.30
CA ASP A 416 -16.13 3.80 10.64
C ASP A 416 -15.78 5.30 10.70
N PRO A 417 -15.70 6.02 9.56
CA PRO A 417 -15.42 7.46 9.55
C PRO A 417 -16.37 8.29 10.41
N LEU A 418 -17.63 7.86 10.59
CA LEU A 418 -18.59 8.58 11.44
C LEU A 418 -18.26 8.50 12.93
N ASP A 419 -17.31 7.65 13.34
CA ASP A 419 -16.80 7.57 14.71
C ASP A 419 -15.55 8.44 14.93
N ARG A 420 -15.01 9.09 13.89
CA ARG A 420 -13.88 10.02 14.02
C ARG A 420 -14.26 11.20 14.93
N ASP A 421 -13.31 11.66 15.74
CA ASP A 421 -13.49 12.90 16.53
C ASP A 421 -13.71 14.10 15.59
N PRO A 422 -14.84 14.82 15.66
CA PRO A 422 -15.10 15.98 14.81
C PRO A 422 -14.03 17.09 14.95
N GLN A 423 -13.40 17.22 16.12
CA GLN A 423 -12.31 18.18 16.32
C GLN A 423 -11.05 17.77 15.57
N ALA A 424 -10.79 16.47 15.41
CA ALA A 424 -9.71 15.98 14.56
C ALA A 424 -9.95 16.34 13.09
N VAL A 425 -11.18 16.20 12.60
CA VAL A 425 -11.54 16.61 11.23
C VAL A 425 -11.37 18.13 11.03
N ALA A 426 -11.78 18.95 12.01
CA ALA A 426 -11.56 20.39 11.96
C ALA A 426 -10.05 20.77 11.97
N ARG A 427 -9.20 19.99 12.64
CA ARG A 427 -7.73 20.14 12.54
C ARG A 427 -7.23 19.75 11.15
N ASP A 428 -7.67 18.62 10.62
CA ASP A 428 -7.25 18.16 9.29
C ASP A 428 -7.60 19.20 8.21
N LEU A 429 -8.78 19.81 8.26
CA LEU A 429 -9.21 20.91 7.40
C LEU A 429 -8.26 22.12 7.49
N ARG A 430 -7.96 22.59 8.70
CA ARG A 430 -7.05 23.73 8.92
C ARG A 430 -5.64 23.47 8.39
N THR A 431 -5.18 22.22 8.45
CA THR A 431 -3.86 21.82 7.95
C THR A 431 -3.85 21.44 6.46
N GLY A 432 -4.99 21.54 5.77
CA GLY A 432 -5.10 21.21 4.34
C GLY A 432 -5.01 19.72 4.01
N VAL A 433 -5.06 18.84 5.02
CA VAL A 433 -5.02 17.38 4.84
C VAL A 433 -6.34 16.85 4.28
N THR A 434 -7.45 17.48 4.65
CA THR A 434 -8.80 17.11 4.25
C THR A 434 -9.52 18.31 3.62
N SER A 435 -10.40 18.08 2.65
CA SER A 435 -11.27 19.10 2.06
C SER A 435 -12.61 19.24 2.79
N LEU A 436 -13.29 20.38 2.59
CA LEU A 436 -14.64 20.63 3.12
C LEU A 436 -15.65 19.59 2.61
N GLU A 437 -15.50 19.13 1.37
CA GLU A 437 -16.35 18.10 0.78
C GLU A 437 -16.22 16.78 1.55
N VAL A 438 -14.99 16.29 1.73
CA VAL A 438 -14.72 15.04 2.46
C VAL A 438 -15.15 15.15 3.93
N ALA A 439 -14.91 16.30 4.58
CA ALA A 439 -15.38 16.54 5.95
C ALA A 439 -16.89 16.33 6.07
N ARG A 440 -17.68 16.88 5.13
CA ARG A 440 -19.15 16.80 5.13
C ARG A 440 -19.68 15.44 4.67
N SER A 441 -19.14 14.88 3.59
CA SER A 441 -19.71 13.70 2.92
C SER A 441 -19.26 12.39 3.56
N ILE A 442 -18.00 12.30 3.99
CA ILE A 442 -17.40 11.08 4.55
C ILE A 442 -17.47 11.07 6.08
N TYR A 443 -17.01 12.14 6.73
CA TYR A 443 -16.95 12.21 8.20
C TYR A 443 -18.22 12.74 8.86
N GLY A 444 -19.13 13.32 8.05
CA GLY A 444 -20.35 13.96 8.51
C GLY A 444 -20.12 15.20 9.38
N VAL A 445 -18.95 15.85 9.26
CA VAL A 445 -18.55 16.99 10.08
C VAL A 445 -18.84 18.29 9.33
N ILE A 446 -19.53 19.19 10.01
CA ILE A 446 -19.90 20.51 9.50
C ILE A 446 -19.05 21.55 10.23
N VAL A 447 -18.37 22.39 9.45
CA VAL A 447 -17.62 23.54 9.95
C VAL A 447 -18.01 24.80 9.21
N ASP A 448 -17.75 25.95 9.80
CA ASP A 448 -17.73 27.22 9.09
C ASP A 448 -16.58 27.23 8.06
N PRO A 449 -16.84 27.48 6.76
CA PRO A 449 -15.80 27.40 5.72
C PRO A 449 -14.67 28.44 5.85
N SER A 450 -14.90 29.55 6.56
CA SER A 450 -13.94 30.66 6.67
C SER A 450 -13.05 30.54 7.90
N THR A 451 -13.59 30.04 9.01
CA THR A 451 -12.90 29.93 10.29
C THR A 451 -12.53 28.49 10.66
N PHE A 452 -13.09 27.51 9.95
CA PHE A 452 -13.05 26.08 10.29
C PHE A 452 -13.59 25.76 11.70
N ALA A 453 -14.44 26.64 12.25
CA ALA A 453 -15.08 26.43 13.53
C ALA A 453 -16.12 25.29 13.42
N LEU A 454 -16.07 24.32 14.35
CA LEU A 454 -16.95 23.16 14.37
C LEU A 454 -18.38 23.54 14.79
N ASP A 455 -19.38 23.16 13.99
CA ASP A 455 -20.79 23.15 14.37
C ASP A 455 -21.19 21.75 14.85
N ARG A 456 -21.28 21.58 16.17
CA ARG A 456 -21.57 20.26 16.78
C ARG A 456 -22.98 19.77 16.47
N ALA A 457 -23.98 20.66 16.55
CA ALA A 457 -25.37 20.29 16.34
C ALA A 457 -25.60 19.83 14.88
N LYS A 458 -25.10 20.59 13.90
CA LYS A 458 -25.19 20.19 12.48
C LYS A 458 -24.35 18.97 12.17
N THR A 459 -23.23 18.76 12.85
CA THR A 459 -22.42 17.54 12.72
C THR A 459 -23.19 16.31 13.19
N GLU A 460 -23.85 16.37 14.34
CA GLU A 460 -24.65 15.24 14.87
C GLU A 460 -25.85 14.93 13.96
N GLU A 461 -26.54 15.96 13.49
CA GLU A 461 -27.60 15.83 12.49
C GLU A 461 -27.10 15.20 11.19
N ARG A 462 -25.98 15.72 10.64
CA ARG A 462 -25.41 15.18 9.41
C ARG A 462 -24.98 13.72 9.55
N ARG A 463 -24.41 13.34 10.69
CA ARG A 463 -24.06 11.93 10.98
C ARG A 463 -25.29 11.04 11.09
N ARG A 464 -26.39 11.54 11.66
CA ARG A 464 -27.68 10.84 11.71
C ARG A 464 -28.23 10.61 10.29
N GLU A 465 -28.24 11.65 9.46
CA GLU A 465 -28.65 11.55 8.05
C GLU A 465 -27.85 10.50 7.27
N ILE A 466 -26.52 10.48 7.42
CA ILE A 466 -25.66 9.49 6.73
C ILE A 466 -25.99 8.07 7.22
N ARG A 467 -26.27 7.87 8.51
CA ARG A 467 -26.69 6.56 9.05
C ARG A 467 -28.04 6.13 8.49
N GLU A 468 -29.02 7.03 8.43
CA GLU A 468 -30.33 6.77 7.83
C GLU A 468 -30.22 6.43 6.34
N GLN A 469 -29.36 7.17 5.62
CA GLN A 469 -29.06 6.90 4.22
C GLN A 469 -28.45 5.50 4.03
N ARG A 470 -27.47 5.12 4.86
CA ARG A 470 -26.87 3.77 4.86
C ARG A 470 -27.93 2.67 5.05
N LEU A 471 -28.90 2.87 5.95
CA LEU A 471 -29.99 1.90 6.18
C LEU A 471 -30.98 1.84 5.01
N LYS A 472 -31.26 2.99 4.39
CA LYS A 472 -32.21 3.11 3.28
C LYS A 472 -31.67 2.54 1.97
N GLU A 473 -30.39 2.80 1.67
CA GLU A 473 -29.74 2.39 0.42
C GLU A 473 -29.16 0.98 0.48
N GLY A 474 -28.81 0.51 1.68
CA GLY A 474 -28.22 -0.80 1.86
C GLY A 474 -29.21 -1.93 1.57
N THR A 475 -28.76 -2.96 0.85
CA THR A 475 -29.57 -4.13 0.52
C THR A 475 -28.95 -5.40 1.09
N TYR A 476 -29.78 -6.37 1.46
CA TYR A 476 -29.27 -7.70 1.80
C TYR A 476 -28.88 -8.44 0.52
N PRO A 477 -27.78 -9.22 0.52
CA PRO A 477 -27.49 -10.14 -0.56
C PRO A 477 -28.67 -11.10 -0.81
N ALA A 478 -28.98 -11.36 -2.08
CA ALA A 478 -30.24 -11.96 -2.55
C ALA A 478 -30.63 -13.31 -1.92
N SER A 479 -29.69 -14.02 -1.29
CA SER A 479 -29.88 -15.35 -0.70
C SER A 479 -30.03 -15.35 0.83
N THR A 480 -30.14 -14.19 1.48
CA THR A 480 -30.03 -14.06 2.94
C THR A 480 -31.22 -13.34 3.55
N ALA A 481 -31.87 -13.96 4.54
CA ALA A 481 -32.97 -13.34 5.27
C ALA A 481 -32.44 -12.37 6.35
N PRO A 482 -33.08 -11.20 6.54
CA PRO A 482 -32.76 -10.29 7.65
C PRO A 482 -32.83 -11.03 8.99
N GLN A 483 -31.76 -10.97 9.78
CA GLN A 483 -31.79 -11.51 11.14
C GLN A 483 -32.37 -10.46 12.08
N THR A 484 -33.27 -10.88 12.96
CA THR A 484 -33.88 -10.02 13.99
C THR A 484 -33.51 -10.58 15.37
N GLY A 485 -32.93 -9.73 16.22
CA GLY A 485 -32.52 -10.13 17.56
C GLY A 485 -31.55 -9.15 18.19
N ASN A 486 -31.86 -8.72 19.40
CA ASN A 486 -30.89 -8.03 20.25
C ASN A 486 -30.09 -9.09 21.03
N GLY A 487 -28.78 -8.87 21.17
CA GLY A 487 -27.87 -9.79 21.85
C GLY A 487 -28.00 -9.77 23.38
N ALA A 488 -29.17 -9.43 23.92
CA ALA A 488 -29.42 -9.42 25.36
C ALA A 488 -29.26 -10.85 25.93
N GLY A 489 -28.51 -10.97 27.03
CA GLY A 489 -28.17 -12.28 27.63
C GLY A 489 -27.05 -13.06 26.93
N TRP A 490 -26.49 -12.56 25.82
CA TRP A 490 -25.31 -13.17 25.18
C TRP A 490 -24.02 -12.67 25.84
N LYS A 491 -23.07 -13.57 26.05
CA LYS A 491 -21.74 -13.27 26.61
C LYS A 491 -20.68 -13.25 25.51
N SER A 492 -19.80 -12.26 25.53
CA SER A 492 -18.69 -12.18 24.58
C SER A 492 -17.69 -13.32 24.82
N ILE A 493 -17.21 -13.94 23.75
CA ILE A 493 -16.16 -14.97 23.78
C ILE A 493 -14.86 -14.40 23.24
N LEU A 494 -14.91 -13.80 22.03
CA LEU A 494 -13.74 -13.32 21.34
C LEU A 494 -14.09 -12.10 20.48
N ARG A 495 -13.31 -11.02 20.62
CA ARG A 495 -13.38 -9.86 19.72
C ARG A 495 -12.48 -10.09 18.52
N ILE A 496 -13.08 -10.25 17.35
CA ILE A 496 -12.36 -10.54 16.11
C ILE A 496 -12.17 -9.30 15.22
N HIS A 497 -12.84 -8.21 15.56
CA HIS A 497 -13.00 -7.01 14.74
C HIS A 497 -13.38 -5.81 15.65
N GLU A 498 -13.11 -4.56 15.24
CA GLU A 498 -13.45 -3.36 16.04
C GLU A 498 -14.94 -3.37 16.48
N TYR A 499 -15.81 -3.69 15.52
CA TYR A 499 -17.26 -3.65 15.69
C TYR A 499 -17.96 -5.03 15.81
N LEU A 500 -17.22 -6.14 15.75
CA LEU A 500 -17.79 -7.50 15.80
C LEU A 500 -17.07 -8.38 16.80
N GLU A 501 -17.86 -9.20 17.48
CA GLU A 501 -17.38 -10.25 18.38
C GLU A 501 -18.16 -11.55 18.17
N ILE A 502 -17.55 -12.67 18.56
CA ILE A 502 -18.26 -13.94 18.70
C ILE A 502 -18.85 -13.96 20.11
N ALA A 503 -20.16 -14.16 20.22
CA ALA A 503 -20.87 -14.23 21.48
C ALA A 503 -21.63 -15.56 21.63
N ARG A 504 -21.88 -15.98 22.88
CA ARG A 504 -22.58 -17.22 23.24
C ARG A 504 -23.80 -16.98 24.11
N ASN A 505 -24.86 -17.75 23.86
CA ASN A 505 -25.98 -17.95 24.77
C ASN A 505 -26.38 -19.44 24.79
N GLY A 506 -26.18 -20.11 25.93
CA GLY A 506 -26.31 -21.56 26.04
C GLY A 506 -25.34 -22.28 25.09
N LYS A 507 -25.87 -23.16 24.24
CA LYS A 507 -25.09 -23.88 23.21
C LYS A 507 -24.95 -23.12 21.88
N LYS A 508 -25.57 -21.94 21.74
CA LYS A 508 -25.58 -21.17 20.48
C LYS A 508 -24.45 -20.15 20.47
N THR A 509 -23.76 -20.03 19.35
CA THR A 509 -22.77 -19.00 19.05
C THR A 509 -23.21 -18.17 17.85
N ARG A 510 -22.92 -16.86 17.89
CA ARG A 510 -23.26 -15.91 16.83
C ARG A 510 -22.22 -14.80 16.76
N TYR A 511 -22.02 -14.23 15.57
CA TYR A 511 -21.44 -12.91 15.46
C TYR A 511 -22.41 -11.87 16.03
N ARG A 512 -21.89 -10.94 16.82
CA ARG A 512 -22.65 -9.86 17.46
C ARG A 512 -21.97 -8.51 17.19
N CYS A 513 -22.76 -7.50 16.84
CA CYS A 513 -22.30 -6.12 16.79
C CYS A 513 -21.98 -5.63 18.21
N THR A 514 -20.76 -5.16 18.43
CA THR A 514 -20.33 -4.66 19.75
C THR A 514 -20.98 -3.32 20.13
N ARG A 515 -21.57 -2.61 19.15
CA ARG A 515 -22.19 -1.29 19.36
C ARG A 515 -23.66 -1.37 19.77
N CYS A 516 -24.46 -2.12 19.01
CA CYS A 516 -25.92 -2.21 19.24
C CYS A 516 -26.41 -3.60 19.66
N GLY A 517 -25.52 -4.59 19.71
CA GLY A 517 -25.87 -5.95 20.08
C GLY A 517 -26.61 -6.75 19.00
N HIS A 518 -26.76 -6.22 17.77
CA HIS A 518 -27.39 -6.96 16.67
C HIS A 518 -26.68 -8.30 16.42
N LEU A 519 -27.46 -9.37 16.29
CA LEU A 519 -26.96 -10.72 16.03
C LEU A 519 -26.99 -11.02 14.53
N PHE A 520 -25.87 -11.55 14.01
CA PHE A 520 -25.76 -11.99 12.62
C PHE A 520 -25.88 -13.53 12.55
N CYS A 521 -24.98 -14.17 11.81
CA CYS A 521 -24.94 -15.61 11.59
C CYS A 521 -24.06 -16.37 12.61
N PRO A 522 -24.09 -17.71 12.62
CA PRO A 522 -23.07 -18.50 13.33
C PRO A 522 -21.64 -18.18 12.84
N PRO A 523 -20.60 -18.42 13.66
CA PRO A 523 -19.20 -18.26 13.27
C PRO A 523 -18.74 -19.13 12.07
N GLU A 524 -19.50 -20.18 11.77
CA GLU A 524 -19.30 -21.09 10.63
C GLU A 524 -19.86 -20.53 9.31
N GLU A 525 -20.37 -19.30 9.31
CA GLU A 525 -20.88 -18.61 8.13
C GLU A 525 -20.23 -17.23 7.98
N ASN A 526 -20.26 -16.68 6.76
CA ASN A 526 -19.73 -15.35 6.48
C ASN A 526 -20.69 -14.25 6.92
N TYR A 527 -20.31 -13.48 7.96
CA TYR A 527 -21.12 -12.38 8.50
C TYR A 527 -21.46 -11.29 7.46
N LYS A 528 -20.63 -11.11 6.43
CA LYS A 528 -20.84 -10.12 5.37
C LYS A 528 -22.13 -10.37 4.59
N LYS A 529 -22.54 -11.64 4.44
CA LYS A 529 -23.81 -12.02 3.81
C LYS A 529 -25.04 -11.54 4.58
N TYR A 530 -24.86 -11.24 5.87
CA TYR A 530 -25.92 -10.81 6.78
C TYR A 530 -25.82 -9.31 7.12
N CYS A 531 -24.95 -8.58 6.44
CA CYS A 531 -24.87 -7.13 6.51
C CYS A 531 -25.78 -6.49 5.45
N LEU A 532 -26.15 -5.22 5.67
CA LEU A 532 -26.59 -4.40 4.56
C LEU A 532 -25.38 -4.08 3.68
N LYS A 533 -25.48 -4.32 2.38
CA LYS A 533 -24.43 -4.06 1.41
C LYS A 533 -24.77 -2.81 0.60
N ARG A 534 -23.78 -1.93 0.42
CA ARG A 534 -23.84 -0.82 -0.53
C ARG A 534 -22.64 -0.87 -1.47
N VAL A 535 -22.88 -0.65 -2.75
CA VAL A 535 -21.82 -0.56 -3.76
C VAL A 535 -21.54 0.92 -4.05
N VAL A 536 -20.29 1.32 -3.88
CA VAL A 536 -19.83 2.68 -4.17
C VAL A 536 -18.83 2.62 -5.32
N THR A 537 -19.07 3.40 -6.38
CA THR A 537 -18.20 3.41 -7.53
C THR A 537 -16.91 4.16 -7.22
N LEU A 538 -15.79 3.76 -7.84
CA LEU A 538 -14.49 4.34 -7.52
C LEU A 538 -14.35 5.79 -7.98
N ASP A 539 -15.10 6.24 -8.98
CA ASP A 539 -15.17 7.65 -9.38
C ASP A 539 -15.79 8.52 -8.28
N GLN A 540 -16.85 8.05 -7.63
CA GLN A 540 -17.48 8.73 -6.49
C GLN A 540 -16.55 8.80 -5.28
N PHE A 541 -15.74 7.75 -5.06
CA PHE A 541 -14.82 7.69 -3.92
C PHE A 541 -13.51 8.45 -4.16
N ALA A 542 -12.91 8.30 -5.33
CA ALA A 542 -11.62 8.86 -5.68
C ALA A 542 -11.66 10.38 -5.81
N LEU A 543 -12.84 10.96 -6.08
CA LEU A 543 -13.06 12.38 -6.34
C LEU A 543 -12.17 12.97 -7.45
N ARG A 544 -11.51 12.12 -8.24
CA ARG A 544 -10.66 12.48 -9.38
C ARG A 544 -10.83 11.49 -10.54
N PRO A 545 -10.98 11.97 -11.78
CA PRO A 545 -11.02 11.11 -12.95
C PRO A 545 -9.63 10.52 -13.24
N LEU A 546 -9.59 9.38 -13.92
CA LEU A 546 -8.34 8.87 -14.47
C LEU A 546 -7.78 9.86 -15.52
N PRO A 547 -6.45 9.99 -15.67
CA PRO A 547 -5.85 10.81 -16.72
C PRO A 547 -6.36 10.43 -18.12
N THR A 548 -6.58 9.13 -18.35
CA THR A 548 -7.13 8.59 -19.61
C THR A 548 -8.62 8.87 -19.81
N ARG A 549 -9.31 9.41 -18.78
CA ARG A 549 -10.78 9.59 -18.72
C ARG A 549 -11.59 8.29 -18.91
N GLY A 550 -10.93 7.12 -18.82
CA GLY A 550 -11.58 5.82 -18.87
C GLY A 550 -12.32 5.46 -17.58
N PRO A 551 -13.13 4.39 -17.58
CA PRO A 551 -13.81 3.91 -16.38
C PRO A 551 -12.83 3.25 -15.41
N TYR A 552 -13.18 3.27 -14.12
CA TYR A 552 -12.54 2.40 -13.12
C TYR A 552 -12.94 0.92 -13.36
N LEU A 553 -12.05 -0.01 -13.04
CA LEU A 553 -12.18 -1.46 -13.23
C LEU A 553 -12.79 -2.20 -12.03
N GLY A 554 -13.20 -1.48 -10.99
CA GLY A 554 -13.76 -2.07 -9.77
C GLY A 554 -14.65 -1.10 -9.01
N HIS A 555 -15.13 -1.55 -7.86
CA HIS A 555 -15.95 -0.76 -6.94
C HIS A 555 -15.64 -1.11 -5.49
N LEU A 556 -16.08 -0.24 -4.57
CA LEU A 556 -16.07 -0.51 -3.15
C LEU A 556 -17.37 -1.19 -2.73
N GLN A 557 -17.26 -2.15 -1.82
CA GLN A 557 -18.37 -2.85 -1.19
C GLN A 557 -18.36 -2.51 0.30
N GLU A 558 -19.37 -1.76 0.71
CA GLU A 558 -19.55 -1.35 2.09
C GLU A 558 -20.50 -2.31 2.80
N TYR A 559 -20.02 -2.94 3.87
CA TYR A 559 -20.80 -3.83 4.72
C TYR A 559 -21.21 -3.09 5.99
N ILE A 560 -22.51 -2.95 6.17
CA ILE A 560 -23.12 -2.07 7.17
C ILE A 560 -23.93 -2.91 8.16
N CYS A 561 -23.79 -2.62 9.45
CA CYS A 561 -24.62 -3.24 10.49
C CYS A 561 -26.09 -2.78 10.32
N PRO A 562 -27.05 -3.69 10.10
CA PRO A 562 -28.47 -3.33 9.94
C PRO A 562 -29.08 -2.72 11.21
N GLY A 563 -28.53 -3.02 12.39
CA GLY A 563 -29.08 -2.52 13.65
C GLY A 563 -28.66 -1.09 14.02
N CYS A 564 -27.53 -0.58 13.52
CA CYS A 564 -27.03 0.74 13.92
C CYS A 564 -26.32 1.54 12.82
N ALA A 565 -26.35 1.04 11.58
CA ALA A 565 -25.71 1.66 10.42
C ALA A 565 -24.19 1.88 10.54
N THR A 566 -23.52 1.16 11.47
CA THR A 566 -22.06 1.21 11.57
C THR A 566 -21.46 0.54 10.34
N LEU A 567 -20.51 1.23 9.69
CA LEU A 567 -19.74 0.66 8.60
C LEU A 567 -18.75 -0.35 9.18
N LEU A 568 -19.01 -1.63 8.94
CA LEU A 568 -18.24 -2.73 9.49
C LEU A 568 -17.00 -3.00 8.65
N GLN A 569 -17.11 -3.00 7.33
CA GLN A 569 -16.00 -3.35 6.44
C GLN A 569 -16.18 -2.66 5.09
N VAL A 570 -15.06 -2.30 4.45
CA VAL A 570 -15.01 -1.80 3.07
C VAL A 570 -14.06 -2.70 2.28
N ASP A 571 -14.61 -3.48 1.35
CA ASP A 571 -13.82 -4.32 0.45
C ASP A 571 -13.71 -3.67 -0.93
N VAL A 572 -12.59 -3.88 -1.62
CA VAL A 572 -12.50 -3.61 -3.05
C VAL A 572 -12.93 -4.89 -3.79
N TYR A 573 -13.73 -4.75 -4.85
CA TYR A 573 -14.08 -5.88 -5.72
C TYR A 573 -13.89 -5.50 -7.20
N CYS A 574 -13.27 -6.42 -7.95
CA CYS A 574 -13.06 -6.30 -9.39
C CYS A 574 -13.86 -7.40 -10.11
N PRO A 575 -15.04 -7.08 -10.69
CA PRO A 575 -15.87 -8.07 -11.38
C PRO A 575 -15.15 -8.78 -12.53
N ALA A 576 -14.21 -8.11 -13.20
CA ALA A 576 -13.46 -8.67 -14.34
C ALA A 576 -12.55 -9.85 -13.95
N LEU A 577 -12.16 -9.97 -12.68
CA LEU A 577 -11.35 -11.08 -12.16
C LEU A 577 -12.20 -12.19 -11.50
N GLY A 578 -13.50 -11.94 -11.30
CA GLY A 578 -14.41 -12.86 -10.63
C GLY A 578 -14.01 -13.18 -9.18
N GLY A 579 -14.30 -14.41 -8.75
CA GLY A 579 -14.04 -14.89 -7.39
C GLY A 579 -15.20 -14.68 -6.42
N GLU A 580 -14.96 -14.93 -5.13
CA GLU A 580 -15.96 -14.72 -4.08
C GLU A 580 -16.25 -13.22 -3.94
N GLU A 581 -17.47 -12.79 -4.23
CA GLU A 581 -17.84 -11.37 -4.13
C GLU A 581 -17.70 -10.89 -2.69
N ASP A 582 -18.41 -11.54 -1.75
CA ASP A 582 -18.32 -11.26 -0.32
C ASP A 582 -17.20 -12.10 0.32
N LEU A 583 -15.97 -11.58 0.34
CA LEU A 583 -14.80 -12.33 0.83
C LEU A 583 -14.93 -12.70 2.30
N TRP A 584 -14.95 -14.01 2.63
CA TRP A 584 -14.98 -14.47 4.02
C TRP A 584 -13.58 -14.44 4.63
N ASP A 585 -13.23 -13.29 5.20
CA ASP A 585 -11.88 -12.85 5.52
C ASP A 585 -11.38 -13.18 6.94
N ILE A 586 -12.27 -13.50 7.88
CA ILE A 586 -11.90 -13.92 9.24
C ILE A 586 -12.67 -15.20 9.59
N ARG A 587 -11.92 -16.27 9.88
CA ARG A 587 -12.46 -17.59 10.26
C ARG A 587 -11.72 -18.10 11.49
N ILE A 588 -12.37 -18.16 12.65
CA ILE A 588 -11.74 -18.62 13.89
C ILE A 588 -12.01 -20.11 14.09
N ASN A 589 -10.95 -20.89 14.37
CA ASN A 589 -11.08 -22.31 14.67
C ASN A 589 -11.55 -22.48 16.12
N SER A 590 -12.79 -22.95 16.33
CA SER A 590 -13.34 -23.30 17.65
C SER A 590 -13.08 -22.27 18.76
N PRO A 591 -13.93 -21.23 18.91
CA PRO A 591 -13.73 -20.12 19.85
C PRO A 591 -13.72 -20.52 21.34
N GLU A 592 -13.82 -21.82 21.67
CA GLU A 592 -13.86 -22.33 23.05
C GLU A 592 -12.47 -22.65 23.63
N ARG A 593 -11.40 -22.62 22.82
CA ARG A 593 -10.03 -23.04 23.21
C ARG A 593 -8.96 -21.95 23.11
N THR A 594 -9.32 -20.72 22.73
CA THR A 594 -8.41 -19.57 22.68
C THR A 594 -8.32 -18.86 24.00
#